data_AF-A0A6N7M7I5-F1
#
_entry.id   AF-A0A6N7M7I5-F1
#
_cell.length_a   1.000
_cell.length_b   1.000
_cell.length_c   1.000
_cell.angle_alpha   90.00
_cell.angle_beta   90.00
_cell.angle_gamma   90.00
#
_symmetry.space_group_name_H-M   'P 1'
#
loop_
_entity.id
_entity.type
_entity.pdbx_description
1 polymer ?
#
loop_
_entity_poly.entity_id
_entity_poly.type
_entity_poly.pdbx_seq_one_letter_code
_entity_poly.pdbx_strand_id
1 'polypeptide(L)'
;MSRLKLLHTELAGSDFKGKKINGKAGIYLNSDGDYKIRETADMRSSANIFIRKAALINDAFSHLLSATERFAETPIALGGNMVFSRELYTSVPHDPNITRGEDIDYLINSRLLGFNWFFDRKLRITHLPPEAGSGELFHRHLWQ
;
A
#
# COMPACT_ATOMS: atom_id res chain seq x y z
N MET A 1 2.85 13.01 -20.42
CA MET A 1 2.25 12.13 -19.39
C MET A 1 1.80 10.84 -20.06
N SER A 2 2.28 9.67 -19.62
CA SER A 2 2.02 8.39 -20.30
C SER A 2 0.60 7.88 -20.05
N ARG A 3 0.00 7.24 -21.07
CA ARG A 3 -1.37 6.68 -21.09
C ARG A 3 -1.69 5.77 -19.89
N LEU A 4 -0.68 5.17 -19.26
CA LEU A 4 -0.82 4.34 -18.05
C LEU A 4 -1.27 5.15 -16.83
N LYS A 5 -0.74 6.36 -16.61
CA LYS A 5 -1.12 7.19 -15.45
C LYS A 5 -2.60 7.57 -15.47
N LEU A 6 -3.15 7.84 -16.66
CA LEU A 6 -4.58 8.16 -16.84
C LEU A 6 -5.49 6.98 -16.48
N LEU A 7 -5.13 5.77 -16.91
CA LEU A 7 -5.91 4.54 -16.66
C LEU A 7 -6.07 4.19 -15.18
N HIS A 8 -5.10 4.53 -14.33
CA HIS A 8 -5.20 4.23 -12.90
C HIS A 8 -6.16 5.18 -12.17
N THR A 9 -6.17 6.46 -12.55
CA THR A 9 -7.07 7.47 -11.98
C THR A 9 -8.50 7.31 -12.46
N GLU A 10 -8.71 6.93 -13.73
CA GLU A 10 -10.03 6.77 -14.34
C GLU A 10 -10.88 5.64 -13.71
N LEU A 11 -10.24 4.68 -13.05
CA LEU A 11 -10.93 3.56 -12.39
C LEU A 11 -11.27 3.83 -10.92
N ALA A 12 -10.92 5.01 -10.39
CA ALA A 12 -11.40 5.41 -9.07
C ALA A 12 -12.83 5.96 -9.19
N GLY A 13 -13.76 5.42 -8.41
CA GLY A 13 -15.19 5.73 -8.47
C GLY A 13 -16.01 4.82 -9.40
N SER A 14 -15.38 3.93 -10.16
CA SER A 14 -16.08 2.91 -10.96
C SER A 14 -16.52 1.73 -10.10
N ASP A 15 -17.42 0.90 -10.62
CA ASP A 15 -17.86 -0.33 -9.96
C ASP A 15 -17.00 -1.55 -10.31
N PHE A 16 -16.78 -2.40 -9.31
CA PHE A 16 -16.18 -3.72 -9.47
C PHE A 16 -16.94 -4.73 -8.61
N LYS A 17 -17.58 -5.71 -9.26
CA LYS A 17 -18.38 -6.76 -8.61
C LYS A 17 -19.43 -6.23 -7.62
N GLY A 18 -20.14 -5.17 -8.00
CA GLY A 18 -21.18 -4.55 -7.17
C GLY A 18 -20.66 -3.70 -6.01
N LYS A 19 -19.35 -3.46 -5.93
CA LYS A 19 -18.74 -2.52 -4.98
C LYS A 19 -18.10 -1.37 -5.75
N LYS A 20 -18.39 -0.13 -5.36
CA LYS A 20 -17.68 1.04 -5.86
C LYS A 20 -16.22 0.99 -5.40
N ILE A 21 -15.28 1.21 -6.32
CA ILE A 21 -13.86 1.38 -6.04
C ILE A 21 -13.64 2.79 -5.49
N ASN A 22 -13.78 2.98 -4.19
CA ASN A 22 -13.62 4.30 -3.58
C ASN A 22 -12.14 4.65 -3.40
N GLY A 23 -11.37 3.75 -2.80
CA GLY A 23 -9.93 3.87 -2.66
C GLY A 23 -9.22 2.72 -3.35
N LYS A 24 -8.06 3.02 -3.94
CA LYS A 24 -7.13 2.00 -4.42
C LYS A 24 -5.73 2.24 -3.89
N ALA A 25 -5.03 1.16 -3.58
CA ALA A 25 -3.61 1.17 -3.29
C ALA A 25 -2.85 0.26 -4.26
N GLY A 26 -1.58 0.57 -4.47
CA GLY A 26 -0.66 -0.21 -5.27
C GLY A 26 0.62 -0.54 -4.51
N ILE A 27 1.53 -1.28 -5.16
CA ILE A 27 2.78 -1.71 -4.53
C ILE A 27 3.93 -0.75 -4.83
N TYR A 28 4.90 -0.72 -3.93
CA TYR A 28 6.22 -0.16 -4.21
C TYR A 28 7.17 -1.21 -4.74
N LEU A 29 7.97 -0.82 -5.72
CA LEU A 29 9.10 -1.59 -6.21
C LEU A 29 10.40 -0.87 -5.82
N ASN A 30 11.45 -1.62 -5.52
CA ASN A 30 12.79 -1.09 -5.38
C ASN A 30 13.43 -0.82 -6.76
N SER A 31 14.69 -0.39 -6.77
CA SER A 31 15.46 -0.14 -8.00
C SER A 31 15.57 -1.35 -8.93
N ASP A 32 15.52 -2.55 -8.36
CA ASP A 32 15.62 -3.82 -9.10
C ASP A 32 14.25 -4.33 -9.58
N GLY A 33 13.18 -3.60 -9.28
CA GLY A 33 11.81 -3.98 -9.63
C GLY A 33 11.20 -5.03 -8.69
N ASP A 34 11.83 -5.34 -7.55
CA ASP A 34 11.30 -6.24 -6.51
C ASP A 34 10.52 -5.45 -5.44
N TYR A 35 9.58 -6.09 -4.78
CA TYR A 35 8.82 -5.53 -3.67
C TYR A 35 9.19 -6.13 -2.31
N LYS A 36 9.95 -7.22 -2.30
CA LYS A 36 10.18 -7.99 -1.08
C LYS A 36 11.00 -7.23 -0.05
N ILE A 37 10.54 -7.32 1.18
CA ILE A 37 11.26 -6.89 2.36
C ILE A 37 12.37 -7.89 2.67
N ARG A 38 13.56 -7.41 3.03
CA ARG A 38 14.64 -8.30 3.48
C ARG A 38 14.17 -9.05 4.74
N GLU A 39 14.34 -10.37 4.73
CA GLU A 39 13.97 -11.26 5.83
C GLU A 39 14.98 -12.40 5.94
N THR A 40 15.09 -12.98 7.14
CA THR A 40 15.88 -14.20 7.39
C THR A 40 14.98 -15.39 7.75
N ALA A 41 15.53 -16.61 7.70
CA ALA A 41 14.80 -17.81 8.12
C ALA A 41 14.34 -17.73 9.60
N ASP A 42 15.19 -17.17 10.47
CA ASP A 42 14.88 -16.96 11.89
C ASP A 42 13.76 -15.94 12.06
N MET A 43 13.79 -14.83 11.29
CA MET A 43 12.69 -13.86 11.28
C MET A 43 11.37 -14.52 10.88
N ARG A 44 11.36 -15.30 9.79
CA ARG A 44 10.15 -15.96 9.27
C ARG A 44 9.56 -17.00 10.24
N SER A 45 10.42 -17.74 10.94
CA SER A 45 10.02 -18.83 11.84
C SER A 45 9.76 -18.39 13.29
N SER A 46 10.08 -17.15 13.66
CA SER A 46 9.91 -16.64 15.04
C SER A 46 8.47 -16.77 15.55
N ALA A 47 8.26 -17.07 16.84
CA ALA A 47 6.92 -17.00 17.42
C ALA A 47 6.42 -15.54 17.58
N ASN A 48 7.34 -14.56 17.60
CA ASN A 48 7.01 -13.16 17.81
C ASN A 48 6.60 -12.48 16.49
N ILE A 49 5.35 -12.01 16.42
CA ILE A 49 4.78 -11.37 15.22
C ILE A 49 5.55 -10.10 14.78
N PHE A 50 6.15 -9.37 15.73
CA PHE A 50 6.90 -8.16 15.42
C PHE A 50 8.25 -8.49 14.77
N ILE A 51 8.86 -9.61 15.15
CA ILE A 51 10.07 -10.15 14.50
C ILE A 51 9.71 -10.71 13.12
N ARG A 52 8.55 -11.36 13.00
CA ARG A 52 8.01 -11.90 11.74
C ARG A 52 7.46 -10.87 10.76
N LYS A 53 7.42 -9.60 11.12
CA LYS A 53 6.72 -8.55 10.37
C LYS A 53 7.09 -8.53 8.88
N ALA A 54 8.37 -8.60 8.53
CA ALA A 54 8.84 -8.58 7.15
C ALA A 54 8.25 -9.75 6.34
N ALA A 55 8.28 -10.97 6.91
CA ALA A 55 7.72 -12.17 6.30
C ALA A 55 6.21 -12.09 6.13
N LEU A 56 5.49 -11.59 7.13
CA LEU A 56 4.04 -11.41 7.04
C LEU A 56 3.66 -10.40 5.94
N ILE A 57 4.41 -9.30 5.81
CA ILE A 57 4.20 -8.32 4.74
C ILE A 57 4.50 -8.92 3.36
N ASN A 58 5.61 -9.66 3.23
CA ASN A 58 5.98 -10.34 2.00
C ASN A 58 4.94 -11.36 1.55
N ASP A 59 4.41 -12.15 2.49
CA ASP A 59 3.38 -13.15 2.20
C ASP A 59 2.07 -12.47 1.79
N ALA A 60 1.68 -11.38 2.46
CA ALA A 60 0.49 -10.61 2.12
C ALA A 60 0.59 -10.01 0.70
N PHE A 61 1.72 -9.40 0.34
CA PHE A 61 1.92 -8.90 -1.02
C PHE A 61 2.04 -10.02 -2.04
N SER A 62 2.69 -11.13 -1.72
CA SER A 62 2.73 -12.32 -2.60
C SER A 62 1.33 -12.82 -2.91
N HIS A 63 0.45 -12.87 -1.90
CA HIS A 63 -0.94 -13.27 -2.06
C HIS A 63 -1.74 -12.29 -2.94
N LEU A 64 -1.65 -10.99 -2.67
CA LEU A 64 -2.30 -9.96 -3.49
C LEU A 64 -1.79 -9.99 -4.95
N LEU A 65 -0.48 -10.24 -5.12
CA LEU A 65 0.19 -10.35 -6.41
C LEU A 65 0.08 -11.73 -7.08
N SER A 66 -0.51 -12.73 -6.43
CA SER A 66 -0.88 -14.00 -7.07
C SER A 66 -2.34 -14.06 -7.52
N ALA A 67 -3.19 -13.14 -7.07
CA ALA A 67 -4.60 -13.10 -7.47
C ALA A 67 -4.77 -13.01 -9.00
N THR A 68 -5.74 -13.74 -9.55
CA THR A 68 -6.03 -13.76 -11.00
C THR A 68 -6.69 -12.47 -11.47
N GLU A 69 -7.53 -11.89 -10.62
CA GLU A 69 -8.21 -10.63 -10.90
C GLU A 69 -7.29 -9.43 -10.71
N ARG A 70 -7.56 -8.34 -11.42
CA ARG A 70 -6.78 -7.10 -11.30
C ARG A 70 -6.89 -6.47 -9.92
N PHE A 71 -8.09 -6.47 -9.37
CA PHE A 71 -8.42 -5.84 -8.09
C PHE A 71 -8.69 -6.90 -7.04
N ALA A 72 -8.12 -6.72 -5.86
CA ALA A 72 -8.40 -7.52 -4.67
C ALA A 72 -8.79 -6.59 -3.53
N GLU A 73 -9.85 -6.90 -2.78
CA GLU A 73 -10.20 -6.11 -1.59
C GLU A 73 -9.06 -6.19 -0.58
N THR A 74 -8.62 -5.05 -0.03
CA THR A 74 -7.37 -5.00 0.74
C THR A 74 -7.47 -4.14 2.00
N PRO A 75 -6.94 -4.60 3.15
CA PRO A 75 -6.70 -3.75 4.30
C PRO A 75 -5.33 -3.03 4.24
N ILE A 76 -4.56 -3.20 3.15
CA ILE A 76 -3.22 -2.65 2.99
C ILE A 76 -3.26 -1.46 2.04
N ALA A 77 -2.71 -0.33 2.49
CA ALA A 77 -2.38 0.82 1.68
C ALA A 77 -0.92 1.22 1.88
N LEU A 78 -0.32 1.83 0.86
CA LEU A 78 1.00 2.45 0.92
C LEU A 78 0.82 3.92 0.58
N GLY A 79 1.00 4.82 1.55
CA GLY A 79 0.62 6.24 1.50
C GLY A 79 0.87 6.97 0.19
N GLY A 80 2.08 6.87 -0.36
CA GLY A 80 2.46 7.52 -1.61
C GLY A 80 2.05 6.78 -2.90
N ASN A 81 1.29 5.69 -2.82
CA ASN A 81 0.73 4.97 -3.98
C ASN A 81 -0.76 4.64 -3.79
N MET A 82 -1.52 5.68 -3.46
CA MET A 82 -2.97 5.61 -3.29
C MET A 82 -3.67 6.45 -4.35
N VAL A 83 -4.87 6.02 -4.74
CA VAL A 83 -5.77 6.75 -5.64
C VAL A 83 -7.14 6.78 -5.00
N PHE A 84 -7.74 7.96 -4.94
CA PHE A 84 -9.03 8.20 -4.32
C PHE A 84 -10.06 8.57 -5.39
N SER A 85 -11.28 8.08 -5.24
CA SER A 85 -12.43 8.66 -5.93
C SER A 85 -12.66 10.08 -5.39
N ARG A 86 -13.30 10.93 -6.21
CA ARG A 86 -13.69 12.27 -5.76
C ARG A 86 -14.51 12.21 -4.47
N GLU A 87 -15.46 11.30 -4.41
CA GLU A 87 -16.37 11.11 -3.28
C GLU A 87 -15.61 10.76 -1.99
N LEU A 88 -14.67 9.80 -2.06
CA LEU A 88 -13.84 9.45 -0.91
C LEU A 88 -13.00 10.64 -0.44
N TYR A 89 -12.30 11.30 -1.36
CA TYR A 89 -11.42 12.44 -1.04
C TYR A 89 -12.16 13.61 -0.39
N THR A 90 -13.41 13.89 -0.81
CA THR A 90 -14.19 15.00 -0.24
C THR A 90 -14.94 14.63 1.04
N SER A 91 -14.99 13.35 1.41
CA SER A 91 -15.79 12.88 2.56
C SER A 91 -14.96 12.53 3.78
N VAL A 92 -13.70 12.14 3.60
CA VAL A 92 -12.82 11.68 4.68
C VAL A 92 -11.62 12.60 4.77
N PRO A 93 -11.43 13.35 5.87
CA PRO A 93 -10.22 14.13 6.06
C PRO A 93 -9.04 13.25 6.51
N HIS A 94 -7.83 13.66 6.17
CA HIS A 94 -6.63 13.17 6.86
C HIS A 94 -6.51 13.85 8.23
N ASP A 95 -6.03 13.14 9.24
CA ASP A 95 -5.68 13.74 10.53
C ASP A 95 -4.41 14.61 10.37
N PRO A 96 -4.48 15.94 10.61
CA PRO A 96 -3.30 16.81 10.49
C PRO A 96 -2.25 16.58 11.59
N ASN A 97 -2.57 15.88 12.68
CA ASN A 97 -1.69 15.71 13.83
C ASN A 97 -0.94 14.36 13.82
N ILE A 98 -1.27 13.45 12.90
CA ILE A 98 -0.60 12.16 12.80
C ILE A 98 0.74 12.31 12.05
N THR A 99 1.82 11.91 12.70
CA THR A 99 3.17 12.03 12.11
C THR A 99 3.64 10.78 11.36
N ARG A 100 3.03 9.61 11.63
CA ARG A 100 3.33 8.33 10.99
C ARG A 100 2.11 7.41 11.00
N GLY A 101 1.91 6.66 9.93
CA GLY A 101 0.79 5.71 9.80
C GLY A 101 -0.50 6.39 9.33
N GLU A 102 -0.35 7.58 8.73
CA GLU A 102 -1.42 8.38 8.14
C GLU A 102 -2.21 7.65 7.07
N ASP A 103 -1.56 6.72 6.36
CA ASP A 103 -2.16 5.92 5.30
C ASP A 103 -3.06 4.81 5.86
N ILE A 104 -2.61 4.13 6.92
CA ILE A 104 -3.38 3.12 7.65
C ILE A 104 -4.56 3.79 8.37
N ASP A 105 -4.32 4.92 9.04
CA ASP A 105 -5.38 5.69 9.70
C ASP A 105 -6.48 6.10 8.70
N TYR A 106 -6.09 6.68 7.56
CA TYR A 106 -7.04 7.06 6.51
C TYR A 106 -7.81 5.86 5.96
N LEU A 107 -7.14 4.72 5.71
CA LEU A 107 -7.80 3.51 5.24
C LEU A 107 -8.83 2.99 6.25
N ILE A 108 -8.50 2.99 7.54
CA ILE A 108 -9.41 2.55 8.61
C ILE A 108 -10.61 3.50 8.69
N ASN A 109 -10.38 4.81 8.80
CA ASN A 109 -11.43 5.81 8.94
C ASN A 109 -12.39 5.80 7.73
N SER A 110 -11.85 5.69 6.53
CA SER A 110 -12.68 5.59 5.33
C SER A 110 -13.49 4.29 5.27
N ARG A 111 -12.93 3.15 5.70
CA ARG A 111 -13.71 1.89 5.80
C ARG A 111 -14.82 1.97 6.84
N LEU A 112 -14.57 2.63 7.98
CA LEU A 112 -15.61 2.85 9.01
C LEU A 112 -16.79 3.68 8.46
N LEU A 113 -16.53 4.56 7.49
CA LEU A 113 -17.55 5.33 6.78
C LEU A 113 -18.16 4.59 5.57
N GLY A 114 -17.84 3.31 5.39
CA GLY A 114 -18.44 2.45 4.35
C GLY A 114 -17.71 2.50 3.00
N PHE A 115 -16.55 3.14 2.89
CA PHE A 115 -15.80 3.17 1.64
C PHE A 115 -15.00 1.88 1.40
N ASN A 116 -15.24 1.24 0.25
CA ASN A 116 -14.46 0.09 -0.18
C ASN A 116 -13.04 0.44 -0.66
N TRP A 117 -12.10 -0.47 -0.38
CA TRP A 117 -10.68 -0.35 -0.75
C TRP A 117 -10.18 -1.56 -1.51
N PHE A 118 -9.47 -1.31 -2.60
CA PHE A 118 -8.90 -2.37 -3.45
C PHE A 118 -7.40 -2.19 -3.69
N PHE A 119 -6.69 -3.30 -3.76
CA PHE A 119 -5.33 -3.36 -4.26
C PHE A 119 -5.38 -3.49 -5.78
N ASP A 120 -4.80 -2.54 -6.52
CA ASP A 120 -4.66 -2.60 -7.97
C ASP A 120 -3.28 -3.17 -8.30
N ARG A 121 -3.22 -4.43 -8.73
CA ARG A 121 -1.94 -5.11 -9.06
C ARG A 121 -1.15 -4.45 -10.19
N LYS A 122 -1.81 -3.60 -10.99
CA LYS A 122 -1.17 -2.82 -12.06
C LYS A 122 -0.69 -1.46 -11.57
N LEU A 123 -1.15 -0.97 -10.42
CA LEU A 123 -0.70 0.27 -9.82
C LEU A 123 0.62 0.00 -9.08
N ARG A 124 1.73 0.46 -9.67
CA ARG A 124 3.08 0.21 -9.17
C ARG A 124 3.91 1.49 -9.28
N ILE A 125 4.70 1.79 -8.26
CA ILE A 125 5.64 2.91 -8.26
C ILE A 125 7.00 2.40 -7.83
N THR A 126 8.06 2.76 -8.55
CA THR A 126 9.42 2.55 -8.08
C THR A 126 9.74 3.57 -7.00
N HIS A 127 9.98 3.10 -5.78
CA HIS A 127 10.32 3.92 -4.63
C HIS A 127 11.84 3.95 -4.47
N LEU A 128 12.43 5.11 -4.78
CA LEU A 128 13.85 5.38 -4.59
C LEU A 128 13.99 6.20 -3.30
N PRO A 129 14.48 5.62 -2.19
CA PRO A 129 14.73 6.41 -1.00
C PRO A 129 15.76 7.51 -1.32
N PRO A 130 15.65 8.69 -0.69
CA PRO A 130 16.62 9.76 -0.90
C PRO A 130 18.03 9.28 -0.51
N GLU A 131 19.04 9.77 -1.24
CA GLU A 131 20.44 9.60 -0.82
C GLU A 131 20.58 10.16 0.61
N ALA A 132 21.19 9.38 1.49
CA ALA A 132 21.13 9.56 2.93
C ALA A 132 21.43 11.01 3.37
N GLY A 133 20.40 11.71 3.84
CA GLY A 133 20.51 13.08 4.33
C GLY A 133 19.35 13.43 5.25
N SER A 134 19.20 12.67 6.35
CA SER A 134 18.47 13.00 7.61
C SER A 134 17.92 11.78 8.36
N GLY A 135 18.02 10.56 7.82
CA GLY A 135 17.38 9.35 8.37
C GLY A 135 18.30 8.21 8.81
N GLU A 136 19.62 8.39 8.85
CA GLU A 136 20.60 7.30 9.08
C GLU A 136 20.52 6.62 10.47
N LEU A 137 19.75 7.17 11.41
CA LEU A 137 19.47 6.53 12.69
C LEU A 137 18.22 5.61 12.66
N PHE A 138 17.31 5.78 11.70
CA PHE A 138 16.10 4.94 11.59
C PHE A 138 16.22 3.78 10.60
N HIS A 139 17.13 3.86 9.62
CA HIS A 139 17.22 2.88 8.53
C HIS A 139 18.04 1.61 8.83
N ARG A 140 18.85 1.59 9.89
CA ARG A 140 19.78 0.47 10.13
C ARG A 140 19.14 -0.81 10.67
N HIS A 141 17.88 -0.79 11.08
CA HIS A 141 17.24 -1.90 11.82
C HIS A 141 16.04 -2.56 11.13
N LEU A 142 15.62 -2.08 9.96
CA LEU A 142 14.45 -2.64 9.26
C LEU A 142 14.79 -3.28 7.90
N TRP A 143 16.04 -3.20 7.47
CA TRP A 143 16.49 -3.63 6.14
C TRP A 143 17.90 -4.24 6.10
N GLN A 144 18.38 -4.73 7.24
CA GLN A 144 19.51 -5.68 7.33
C GLN A 144 19.01 -7.07 7.72
#